data_AF-A0A955NKE7-F1
#
_entry.id   AF-A0A955NKE7-F1
#
_cell.length_a   1.000
_cell.length_b   1.000
_cell.length_c   1.000
_cell.angle_alpha   90.00
_cell.angle_beta   90.00
_cell.angle_gamma   90.00
#
_symmetry.space_group_name_H-M   'P 1'
#
loop_
_entity.id
_entity.type
_entity.pdbx_description
1 polymer ?
#
loop_
_entity_poly.entity_id
_entity_poly.type
_entity_poly.pdbx_seq_one_letter_code
_entity_poly.pdbx_strand_id
1 'polypeptide(L)'
;MFIRLKTATLSILLILLVISSALAGDSIDLKDSTVVLKSQDPVVKNAANVLVEEIHKRTGLKWPIEDSAGSGVSIVLSVQSDDAIAAEGYRVSIDADQSNVEILGADPRGVLFGVGHLVRKCHWKKGSVSLPMSAEIETAPEYAIRGHQLGYRDRPNTYDKWDLKQYEQYIRDLTLFGANCIENIPSEGGKDSKHQIMSRLEMNTELSKICDKYGIDFWMWIPATFDLTAKELRAAGLANHEEIYKSAPRVDDVFFPGGDPGDNHPKDVMPYLVDVAKILKKYHPDAMIWLSMQGYEGEQVDYVYDWIEEHDPRDWLAGLVAGPGSPPIP
;
A
#
# COMPACT_ATOMS: atom_id res chain seq x y z
N MET A 1 80.60 33.24 35.74
CA MET A 1 80.10 34.03 36.89
C MET A 1 79.04 33.19 37.58
N PHE A 2 79.34 32.69 38.79
CA PHE A 2 78.48 32.41 39.98
C PHE A 2 76.95 32.51 39.78
N ILE A 3 76.01 31.67 40.26
CA ILE A 3 75.78 30.85 41.48
C ILE A 3 74.43 30.09 41.24
N ARG A 4 74.34 28.76 41.40
CA ARG A 4 73.75 27.98 42.53
C ARG A 4 72.20 28.02 42.75
N LEU A 5 71.61 26.81 42.70
CA LEU A 5 70.56 26.19 43.55
C LEU A 5 69.11 26.76 43.58
N LYS A 6 68.10 25.90 43.34
CA LYS A 6 67.29 25.21 44.37
C LYS A 6 66.18 24.33 43.77
N THR A 7 65.98 23.18 44.41
CA THR A 7 64.85 22.26 44.33
C THR A 7 63.54 22.90 44.81
N ALA A 8 62.42 22.60 44.16
CA ALA A 8 61.09 22.70 44.76
C ALA A 8 60.13 21.67 44.13
N THR A 9 59.65 20.77 44.97
CA THR A 9 58.58 19.80 44.77
C THR A 9 57.27 20.52 44.46
N LEU A 10 56.51 20.07 43.46
CA LEU A 10 55.07 20.37 43.40
C LEU A 10 54.30 19.20 42.81
N SER A 11 53.70 18.42 43.71
CA SER A 11 52.59 17.52 43.42
C SER A 11 51.44 18.34 42.84
N ILE A 12 50.95 18.00 41.65
CA ILE A 12 49.63 18.42 41.20
C ILE A 12 48.82 17.18 40.85
N LEU A 13 47.67 17.16 41.50
CA LEU A 13 46.65 16.14 41.58
C LEU A 13 45.80 16.10 40.30
N LEU A 14 45.59 14.88 39.83
CA LEU A 14 44.43 14.34 39.09
C LEU A 14 43.19 15.25 38.98
N ILE A 15 42.80 15.62 37.75
CA ILE A 15 41.39 15.61 37.29
C ILE A 15 41.43 15.20 35.81
N LEU A 16 41.47 13.89 35.54
CA LEU A 16 41.01 13.36 34.26
C LEU A 16 39.49 13.49 34.29
N LEU A 17 38.99 14.56 33.68
CA LEU A 17 37.58 14.74 33.39
C LEU A 17 37.20 13.61 32.41
N VAL A 18 36.75 12.48 32.95
CA VAL A 18 35.99 11.51 32.18
C VAL A 18 34.65 12.18 31.91
N ILE A 19 34.62 13.01 30.86
CA ILE A 19 33.37 13.28 30.17
C ILE A 19 33.02 11.96 29.51
N SER A 20 32.38 11.05 30.26
CA SER A 20 31.46 10.10 29.66
C SER A 20 30.32 10.94 29.13
N SER A 21 30.52 11.55 27.96
CA SER A 21 29.41 11.67 27.03
C SER A 21 28.94 10.24 26.85
N ALA A 22 27.83 9.90 27.50
CA ALA A 22 27.04 8.77 27.07
C ALA A 22 26.83 9.02 25.58
N LEU A 23 27.59 8.31 24.75
CA LEU A 23 27.27 8.18 23.35
C LEU A 23 25.87 7.58 23.41
N ALA A 24 24.84 8.40 23.17
CA ALA A 24 23.53 7.90 22.86
C ALA A 24 23.79 6.86 21.77
N GLY A 25 23.45 5.60 22.04
CA GLY A 25 23.71 4.54 21.09
C GLY A 25 23.12 4.96 19.75
N ASP A 26 23.86 4.78 18.65
CA ASP A 26 23.37 5.09 17.31
C ASP A 26 22.11 4.28 16.94
N SER A 27 21.74 3.31 17.78
CA SER A 27 20.52 2.52 17.70
C SER A 27 19.97 2.14 19.07
N ILE A 28 18.65 2.00 19.16
CA ILE A 28 17.90 1.39 20.27
C ILE A 28 17.80 -0.14 20.08
N ASP A 29 18.01 -0.92 21.14
CA ASP A 29 17.80 -2.38 21.13
C ASP A 29 16.31 -2.69 21.31
N LEU A 30 15.74 -3.42 20.35
CA LEU A 30 14.31 -3.75 20.34
C LEU A 30 14.05 -5.21 20.73
N LYS A 31 15.05 -5.97 21.18
CA LYS A 31 14.91 -7.41 21.42
C LYS A 31 13.68 -7.79 22.26
N ASP A 32 13.46 -7.10 23.37
CA ASP A 32 12.42 -7.40 24.35
C ASP A 32 11.22 -6.42 24.25
N SER A 33 10.85 -6.04 23.02
CA SER A 33 9.79 -5.05 22.78
C SER A 33 8.37 -5.60 22.95
N THR A 34 7.44 -4.71 23.29
CA THR A 34 5.98 -4.92 23.26
C THR A 34 5.36 -3.98 22.24
N VAL A 35 4.47 -4.49 21.38
CA VAL A 35 3.67 -3.63 20.49
C VAL A 35 2.42 -3.17 21.22
N VAL A 36 2.23 -1.86 21.35
CA VAL A 36 1.12 -1.26 22.10
C VAL A 36 0.12 -0.63 21.14
N LEU A 37 -1.12 -1.10 21.17
CA LEU A 37 -2.20 -0.58 20.32
C LEU A 37 -2.95 0.57 21.02
N LYS A 38 -3.05 1.73 20.36
CA LYS A 38 -3.86 2.88 20.80
C LYS A 38 -5.06 3.17 19.89
N SER A 39 -5.32 2.30 18.93
CA SER A 39 -6.51 2.32 18.09
C SER A 39 -7.12 0.92 18.00
N GLN A 40 -8.45 0.85 17.96
CA GLN A 40 -9.21 -0.39 17.75
C GLN A 40 -9.50 -0.66 16.26
N ASP A 41 -9.00 0.20 15.37
CA ASP A 41 -9.18 0.04 13.94
C ASP A 41 -8.57 -1.30 13.43
N PRO A 42 -9.30 -2.09 12.64
CA PRO A 42 -8.82 -3.36 12.13
C PRO A 42 -7.51 -3.27 11.33
N VAL A 43 -7.30 -2.20 10.56
CA VAL A 43 -6.08 -2.00 9.77
C VAL A 43 -4.90 -1.75 10.69
N VAL A 44 -5.07 -0.98 11.77
CA VAL A 44 -4.01 -0.78 12.78
C VAL A 44 -3.67 -2.10 13.49
N LYS A 45 -4.67 -2.91 13.84
CA LYS A 45 -4.44 -4.25 14.40
C LYS A 45 -3.68 -5.15 13.41
N ASN A 46 -4.03 -5.09 12.13
CA ASN A 46 -3.33 -5.86 11.10
C ASN A 46 -1.90 -5.33 10.88
N ALA A 47 -1.65 -4.03 10.97
CA ALA A 47 -0.31 -3.45 10.96
C ALA A 47 0.56 -3.97 12.11
N ALA A 48 0.01 -4.08 13.33
CA ALA A 48 0.70 -4.70 14.46
C ALA A 48 1.03 -6.19 14.20
N ASN A 49 0.09 -6.95 13.63
CA ASN A 49 0.33 -8.35 13.26
C ASN A 49 1.44 -8.46 12.21
N VAL A 50 1.41 -7.61 11.18
CA VAL A 50 2.47 -7.55 10.15
C VAL A 50 3.82 -7.27 10.81
N LEU A 51 3.90 -6.29 11.71
CA LEU A 51 5.12 -5.96 12.43
C LEU A 51 5.69 -7.18 13.17
N VAL A 52 4.89 -7.82 14.03
CA VAL A 52 5.39 -8.95 14.83
C VAL A 52 5.73 -10.17 13.98
N GLU A 53 4.99 -10.43 12.90
CA GLU A 53 5.25 -11.52 11.97
C GLU A 53 6.53 -11.30 11.16
N GLU A 54 6.74 -10.10 10.62
CA GLU A 54 7.93 -9.78 9.82
C GLU A 54 9.20 -9.76 10.69
N ILE A 55 9.11 -9.28 11.93
CA ILE A 55 10.22 -9.37 12.91
C ILE A 55 10.47 -10.82 13.30
N HIS A 56 9.44 -11.61 13.60
CA HIS A 56 9.59 -13.02 13.95
C HIS A 56 10.24 -13.82 12.81
N LYS A 57 9.80 -13.61 11.57
CA LYS A 57 10.34 -14.29 10.38
C LYS A 57 11.85 -14.03 10.19
N ARG A 58 12.32 -12.82 10.52
CA ARG A 58 13.74 -12.40 10.35
C ARG A 58 14.63 -12.73 11.54
N THR A 59 14.07 -12.73 12.75
CA THR A 59 14.85 -12.79 13.99
C THR A 59 14.57 -14.03 14.83
N GLY A 60 13.38 -14.61 14.73
CA GLY A 60 12.86 -15.63 15.64
C GLY A 60 12.34 -15.08 16.97
N LEU A 61 12.42 -13.77 17.23
CA LEU A 61 11.87 -13.12 18.42
C LEU A 61 10.34 -13.09 18.36
N LYS A 62 9.70 -13.04 19.52
CA LYS A 62 8.24 -12.95 19.64
C LYS A 62 7.92 -11.74 20.49
N TRP A 63 7.29 -10.74 19.88
CA TRP A 63 6.81 -9.56 20.56
C TRP A 63 5.31 -9.74 20.85
N PRO A 64 4.86 -9.50 22.08
CA PRO A 64 3.43 -9.47 22.39
C PRO A 64 2.78 -8.20 21.81
N ILE A 65 1.48 -8.29 21.52
CA ILE A 65 0.63 -7.14 21.17
C ILE A 65 -0.33 -6.92 22.35
N GLU A 66 -0.25 -5.77 23.00
CA GLU A 66 -0.94 -5.47 24.26
C GLU A 66 -1.54 -4.04 24.24
N ASP A 67 -2.40 -3.73 25.21
CA ASP A 67 -2.98 -2.37 25.37
C ASP A 67 -2.07 -1.42 26.18
N SER A 68 -1.03 -1.96 26.83
CA SER A 68 -0.13 -1.24 27.73
C SER A 68 1.32 -1.66 27.58
N ALA A 69 2.23 -0.78 28.01
CA ALA A 69 3.67 -0.99 27.95
C ALA A 69 4.11 -2.24 28.73
N GLY A 70 5.12 -2.94 28.19
CA GLY A 70 5.79 -4.04 28.86
C GLY A 70 7.02 -3.59 29.66
N SER A 71 7.91 -4.54 29.97
CA SER A 71 9.17 -4.27 30.67
C SER A 71 10.31 -3.80 29.76
N GLY A 72 10.17 -3.95 28.44
CA GLY A 72 11.13 -3.47 27.44
C GLY A 72 10.58 -2.29 26.64
N VAL A 73 11.16 -2.05 25.46
CA VAL A 73 10.75 -0.93 24.60
C VAL A 73 9.30 -1.11 24.14
N SER A 74 8.50 -0.05 24.21
CA SER A 74 7.15 -0.07 23.65
C SER A 74 7.17 0.46 22.22
N ILE A 75 6.62 -0.30 21.28
CA ILE A 75 6.33 0.16 19.92
C ILE A 75 4.85 0.58 19.89
N VAL A 76 4.59 1.87 19.99
CA VAL A 76 3.23 2.41 20.16
C VAL A 76 2.63 2.75 18.80
N LEU A 77 1.48 2.18 18.48
CA LEU A 77 0.76 2.42 17.21
C LEU A 77 -0.50 3.22 17.50
N SER A 78 -0.57 4.43 16.95
CA SER A 78 -1.67 5.38 17.16
C SER A 78 -2.06 6.06 15.85
N VAL A 79 -3.31 6.53 15.79
CA VAL A 79 -3.79 7.42 14.72
C VAL A 79 -3.94 8.81 15.34
N GLN A 80 -3.52 9.84 14.62
CA GLN A 80 -3.63 11.22 15.07
C GLN A 80 -5.09 11.61 15.35
N SER A 81 -5.28 12.51 16.29
CA SER A 81 -6.59 13.09 16.62
C SER A 81 -6.79 14.49 16.01
N ASP A 82 -5.72 15.09 15.49
CA ASP A 82 -5.69 16.37 14.79
C ASP A 82 -5.22 16.18 13.34
N ASP A 83 -5.46 17.15 12.46
CA ASP A 83 -5.06 17.08 11.04
C ASP A 83 -3.60 17.53 10.81
N ALA A 84 -2.69 17.14 11.71
CA ALA A 84 -1.31 17.60 11.69
C ALA A 84 -0.46 16.94 10.57
N ILE A 85 -0.67 15.64 10.33
CA ILE A 85 -0.03 14.88 9.25
C ILE A 85 -1.04 14.74 8.11
N ALA A 86 -0.59 14.97 6.87
CA ALA A 86 -1.43 14.80 5.68
C ALA A 86 -1.85 13.34 5.48
N ALA A 87 -2.96 13.11 4.76
CA ALA A 87 -3.54 11.79 4.50
C ALA A 87 -2.50 10.74 4.08
N GLU A 88 -2.66 9.52 4.59
CA GLU A 88 -1.73 8.39 4.45
C GLU A 88 -0.29 8.66 4.93
N GLY A 89 -0.02 9.82 5.55
CA GLY A 89 1.27 10.13 6.16
C GLY A 89 1.45 9.49 7.53
N TYR A 90 2.69 9.52 8.01
CA TYR A 90 3.04 9.02 9.33
C TYR A 90 4.27 9.73 9.91
N ARG A 91 4.39 9.64 11.24
CA ARG A 91 5.58 10.00 12.00
C ARG A 91 6.09 8.77 12.75
N VAL A 92 7.41 8.56 12.70
CA VAL A 92 8.13 7.64 13.58
C VAL A 92 9.06 8.46 14.46
N SER A 93 8.94 8.34 15.77
CA SER A 93 9.77 9.05 16.74
C SER A 93 10.23 8.14 17.88
N ILE A 94 11.37 8.48 18.47
CA ILE A 94 11.96 7.75 19.60
C ILE A 94 12.05 8.72 20.77
N ASP A 95 11.57 8.34 21.94
CA ASP A 95 11.65 9.20 23.10
C ASP A 95 13.09 9.36 23.63
N ALA A 96 13.29 10.40 24.44
CA ALA A 96 14.63 10.79 24.90
C ALA A 96 15.30 9.73 25.79
N ASP A 97 14.51 8.92 26.51
CA ASP A 97 15.02 7.82 27.34
C ASP A 97 15.06 6.47 26.60
N GLN A 98 14.66 6.45 25.33
CA GLN A 98 14.68 5.28 24.43
C GLN A 98 13.83 4.12 24.99
N SER A 99 12.75 4.43 25.69
CA SER A 99 11.78 3.46 26.19
C SER A 99 10.59 3.27 25.24
N ASN A 100 10.37 4.21 24.31
CA ASN A 100 9.25 4.17 23.37
C ASN A 100 9.69 4.52 21.94
N VAL A 101 9.16 3.75 20.99
CA VAL A 101 9.11 4.11 19.57
C VAL A 101 7.65 4.34 19.22
N GLU A 102 7.29 5.58 18.88
CA GLU A 102 5.94 5.92 18.45
C GLU A 102 5.84 5.84 16.93
N ILE A 103 4.79 5.19 16.45
CA ILE A 103 4.32 5.23 15.07
C ILE A 103 2.93 5.88 15.07
N LEU A 104 2.90 7.15 14.71
CA LEU A 104 1.69 7.95 14.59
C LEU A 104 1.29 8.06 13.11
N GLY A 105 0.16 7.48 12.74
CA GLY A 105 -0.40 7.61 11.39
C GLY A 105 -1.41 8.76 11.29
N ALA A 106 -1.49 9.39 10.12
CA ALA A 106 -2.56 10.33 9.81
C ALA A 106 -3.94 9.66 9.83
N ASP A 107 -3.95 8.40 9.42
CA ASP A 107 -5.09 7.50 9.34
C ASP A 107 -4.60 6.05 9.57
N PRO A 108 -5.48 5.03 9.58
CA PRO A 108 -5.06 3.65 9.74
C PRO A 108 -4.05 3.14 8.70
N ARG A 109 -4.09 3.64 7.45
CA ARG A 109 -3.10 3.30 6.41
C ARG A 109 -1.74 3.93 6.70
N GLY A 110 -1.73 5.17 7.19
CA GLY A 110 -0.52 5.84 7.67
C GLY A 110 0.23 5.01 8.71
N VAL A 111 -0.49 4.41 9.68
CA VAL A 111 0.13 3.50 10.67
C VAL A 111 0.77 2.29 10.00
N LEU A 112 0.09 1.68 9.04
CA LEU A 112 0.62 0.54 8.29
C LEU A 112 1.88 0.91 7.49
N PHE A 113 1.91 2.09 6.88
CA PHE A 113 3.10 2.58 6.18
C PHE A 113 4.26 2.93 7.14
N GLY A 114 3.95 3.47 8.33
CA GLY A 114 4.93 3.69 9.39
C GLY A 114 5.54 2.39 9.92
N VAL A 115 4.72 1.34 10.09
CA VAL A 115 5.20 -0.03 10.35
C VAL A 115 6.13 -0.50 9.23
N GLY A 116 5.78 -0.26 7.97
CA GLY A 116 6.63 -0.55 6.81
C GLY A 116 7.99 0.13 6.88
N HIS A 117 8.03 1.41 7.24
CA HIS A 117 9.27 2.14 7.45
C HIS A 117 10.11 1.54 8.58
N LEU A 118 9.53 1.26 9.75
CA LEU A 118 10.23 0.65 10.87
C LEU A 118 10.82 -0.72 10.48
N VAL A 119 10.01 -1.58 9.85
CA VAL A 119 10.43 -2.90 9.37
C VAL A 119 11.55 -2.80 8.33
N ARG A 120 11.62 -1.75 7.51
CA ARG A 120 12.73 -1.58 6.55
C ARG A 120 13.98 -0.96 7.17
N LYS A 121 13.85 -0.23 8.28
CA LYS A 121 14.95 0.52 8.93
C LYS A 121 15.62 -0.22 10.06
N CYS A 122 14.96 -1.19 10.68
CA CYS A 122 15.63 -2.01 11.69
C CYS A 122 16.88 -2.72 11.12
N HIS A 123 17.82 -3.02 12.00
CA HIS A 123 18.92 -3.93 11.74
C HIS A 123 18.59 -5.23 12.46
N TRP A 124 18.48 -6.34 11.72
CA TRP A 124 18.10 -7.62 12.29
C TRP A 124 19.05 -8.74 11.92
N LYS A 125 19.15 -9.69 12.86
CA LYS A 125 19.72 -11.02 12.66
C LYS A 125 18.97 -11.99 13.57
N LYS A 126 19.26 -13.28 13.48
CA LYS A 126 18.68 -14.27 14.39
C LYS A 126 18.94 -13.87 15.86
N GLY A 127 17.87 -13.71 16.63
CA GLY A 127 17.86 -13.38 18.05
C GLY A 127 18.15 -11.91 18.40
N SER A 128 18.21 -10.99 17.43
CA SER A 128 18.56 -9.59 17.68
C SER A 128 17.94 -8.65 16.65
N VAL A 129 17.47 -7.51 17.13
CA VAL A 129 16.88 -6.43 16.33
C VAL A 129 17.17 -5.11 17.02
N SER A 130 17.62 -4.12 16.26
CA SER A 130 17.80 -2.75 16.72
C SER A 130 17.28 -1.76 15.69
N LEU A 131 16.95 -0.54 16.11
CA LEU A 131 16.51 0.53 15.22
C LEU A 131 17.49 1.70 15.32
N PRO A 132 18.10 2.18 14.22
CA PRO A 132 18.98 3.34 14.29
C PRO A 132 18.20 4.60 14.66
N MET A 133 18.80 5.52 15.42
CA MET A 133 18.16 6.79 15.77
C MET A 133 17.81 7.64 14.53
N SER A 134 18.55 7.45 13.43
CA SER A 134 18.24 8.06 12.12
C SER A 134 16.98 7.51 11.43
N ALA A 135 16.26 6.59 12.06
CA ALA A 135 14.97 6.11 11.58
C ALA A 135 13.81 7.06 11.90
N GLU A 136 13.99 8.05 12.78
CA GLU A 136 12.97 9.07 13.03
C GLU A 136 12.62 9.81 11.74
N ILE A 137 11.33 9.98 11.47
CA ILE A 137 10.82 10.61 10.24
C ILE A 137 9.41 11.14 10.45
N GLU A 138 9.04 12.17 9.71
CA GLU A 138 7.65 12.53 9.43
C GLU A 138 7.52 12.72 7.93
N THR A 139 6.55 12.04 7.31
CA THR A 139 6.41 12.05 5.86
C THR A 139 4.98 11.75 5.44
N ALA A 140 4.62 12.20 4.24
CA ALA A 140 3.36 11.88 3.58
C ALA A 140 3.62 11.62 2.09
N PRO A 141 2.76 10.84 1.39
CA PRO A 141 2.93 10.59 -0.02
C PRO A 141 2.66 11.85 -0.86
N GLU A 142 3.44 12.04 -1.93
CA GLU A 142 3.21 13.11 -2.90
C GLU A 142 2.03 12.82 -3.83
N TYR A 143 1.83 11.54 -4.16
CA TYR A 143 0.75 11.07 -5.04
C TYR A 143 -0.24 10.24 -4.26
N ALA A 144 -1.53 10.55 -4.39
CA ALA A 144 -2.61 9.85 -3.69
C ALA A 144 -2.82 8.40 -4.18
N ILE A 145 -2.40 8.07 -5.40
CA ILE A 145 -2.55 6.72 -5.98
C ILE A 145 -1.15 6.14 -6.27
N ARG A 146 -0.85 5.00 -5.65
CA ARG A 146 0.45 4.30 -5.74
C ARG A 146 0.17 2.82 -5.91
N GLY A 147 -0.30 2.46 -7.10
CA GLY A 147 -0.81 1.14 -7.42
C GLY A 147 0.21 0.16 -8.01
N HIS A 148 -0.10 -1.14 -7.95
CA HIS A 148 0.60 -2.18 -8.70
C HIS A 148 -0.40 -3.16 -9.32
N GLN A 149 -0.19 -3.53 -10.59
CA GLN A 149 -1.09 -4.43 -11.30
C GLN A 149 -0.71 -5.90 -11.06
N LEU A 150 -1.65 -6.70 -10.57
CA LEU A 150 -1.51 -8.15 -10.35
C LEU A 150 -2.53 -8.91 -11.20
N GLY A 151 -2.18 -10.08 -11.74
CA GLY A 151 -3.10 -10.83 -12.57
C GLY A 151 -2.87 -12.33 -12.48
N TYR A 152 -3.85 -13.08 -11.97
CA TYR A 152 -3.80 -14.52 -11.88
C TYR A 152 -4.07 -15.19 -13.24
N ARG A 153 -3.06 -15.15 -14.10
CA ARG A 153 -3.09 -15.56 -15.52
C ARG A 153 -1.71 -16.02 -15.98
N ASP A 154 -1.61 -16.55 -17.19
CA ASP A 154 -0.40 -17.11 -17.79
C ASP A 154 0.60 -16.06 -18.35
N ARG A 155 0.47 -14.79 -17.96
CA ARG A 155 1.32 -13.67 -18.41
C ARG A 155 2.18 -13.13 -17.25
N PRO A 156 3.41 -12.65 -17.51
CA PRO A 156 4.46 -12.52 -16.50
C PRO A 156 4.36 -11.30 -15.55
N ASN A 157 3.17 -10.75 -15.28
CA ASN A 157 3.02 -9.73 -14.22
C ASN A 157 2.92 -10.35 -12.82
N THR A 158 2.28 -11.51 -12.71
CA THR A 158 2.39 -12.45 -11.59
C THR A 158 2.48 -13.88 -12.14
N TYR A 159 2.42 -14.90 -11.28
CA TYR A 159 2.46 -16.28 -11.73
C TYR A 159 1.15 -17.00 -11.39
N ASP A 160 0.57 -17.66 -12.39
CA ASP A 160 -0.60 -18.53 -12.30
C ASP A 160 -0.45 -19.72 -11.32
N LYS A 161 0.77 -19.99 -10.84
CA LYS A 161 1.05 -20.99 -9.80
C LYS A 161 1.13 -20.40 -8.38
N TRP A 162 1.11 -19.08 -8.22
CA TRP A 162 1.17 -18.49 -6.89
C TRP A 162 -0.04 -18.90 -6.05
N ASP A 163 0.23 -19.36 -4.83
CA ASP A 163 -0.80 -19.59 -3.84
C ASP A 163 -1.19 -18.29 -3.09
N LEU A 164 -2.25 -18.37 -2.29
CA LEU A 164 -2.75 -17.23 -1.51
C LEU A 164 -1.69 -16.65 -0.58
N LYS A 165 -0.81 -17.48 -0.03
CA LYS A 165 0.26 -17.03 0.87
C LYS A 165 1.32 -16.23 0.09
N GLN A 166 1.63 -16.64 -1.13
CA GLN A 166 2.55 -15.91 -2.01
C GLN A 166 1.95 -14.56 -2.42
N TYR A 167 0.68 -14.53 -2.82
CA TYR A 167 -0.01 -13.27 -3.14
C TYR A 167 -0.10 -12.34 -1.92
N GLU A 168 -0.50 -12.85 -0.76
CA GLU A 168 -0.59 -12.05 0.46
C GLU A 168 0.78 -11.49 0.87
N GLN A 169 1.85 -12.29 0.81
CA GLN A 169 3.19 -11.80 1.10
C GLN A 169 3.62 -10.72 0.08
N TYR A 170 3.34 -10.91 -1.21
CA TYR A 170 3.72 -9.93 -2.23
C TYR A 170 2.97 -8.61 -2.06
N ILE A 171 1.67 -8.66 -1.80
CA ILE A 171 0.86 -7.47 -1.50
C ILE A 171 1.39 -6.79 -0.24
N ARG A 172 1.65 -7.55 0.83
CA ARG A 172 2.25 -7.01 2.05
C ARG A 172 3.58 -6.30 1.77
N ASP A 173 4.46 -6.92 0.98
CA ASP A 173 5.75 -6.33 0.63
C ASP A 173 5.56 -5.00 -0.12
N LEU A 174 4.62 -4.92 -1.08
CA LEU A 174 4.26 -3.68 -1.76
C LEU A 174 3.76 -2.61 -0.77
N THR A 175 2.87 -2.99 0.15
CA THR A 175 2.32 -2.09 1.18
C THR A 175 3.41 -1.57 2.12
N LEU A 176 4.38 -2.40 2.54
CA LEU A 176 5.50 -1.97 3.40
C LEU A 176 6.44 -0.96 2.70
N PHE A 177 6.39 -0.88 1.37
CA PHE A 177 7.06 0.13 0.56
C PHE A 177 6.17 1.34 0.23
N GLY A 178 4.92 1.36 0.69
CA GLY A 178 4.00 2.49 0.57
C GLY A 178 3.00 2.41 -0.58
N ALA A 179 2.88 1.27 -1.26
CA ALA A 179 1.80 1.05 -2.22
C ALA A 179 0.45 1.00 -1.50
N ASN A 180 -0.55 1.69 -2.03
CA ASN A 180 -1.89 1.78 -1.43
C ASN A 180 -3.01 1.23 -2.30
N CYS A 181 -2.68 0.68 -3.47
CA CYS A 181 -3.65 0.11 -4.38
C CYS A 181 -3.08 -1.14 -5.08
N ILE A 182 -3.94 -2.13 -5.28
CA ILE A 182 -3.70 -3.28 -6.14
C ILE A 182 -4.71 -3.27 -7.27
N GLU A 183 -4.23 -3.21 -8.51
CA GLU A 183 -5.08 -3.36 -9.69
C GLU A 183 -5.09 -4.80 -10.16
N ASN A 184 -6.23 -5.47 -10.00
CA ASN A 184 -6.39 -6.84 -10.44
C ASN A 184 -6.81 -6.94 -11.91
N ILE A 185 -6.47 -8.06 -12.56
CA ILE A 185 -6.94 -8.42 -13.91
C ILE A 185 -7.86 -9.65 -13.77
N PRO A 186 -9.17 -9.46 -13.55
CA PRO A 186 -10.02 -10.57 -13.14
C PRO A 186 -10.41 -11.52 -14.28
N SER A 187 -10.47 -11.05 -15.53
CA SER A 187 -11.09 -11.79 -16.65
C SER A 187 -10.22 -11.98 -17.90
N GLU A 188 -9.15 -11.21 -18.09
CA GLU A 188 -8.26 -11.30 -19.27
C GLU A 188 -7.18 -12.39 -19.10
N GLY A 189 -6.72 -12.97 -20.22
CA GLY A 189 -5.64 -13.97 -20.21
C GLY A 189 -6.00 -15.35 -20.75
N GLY A 190 -7.09 -15.48 -21.53
CA GLY A 190 -7.43 -16.73 -22.22
C GLY A 190 -8.02 -17.82 -21.32
N LYS A 191 -7.79 -19.09 -21.69
CA LYS A 191 -8.28 -20.27 -20.94
C LYS A 191 -7.47 -20.44 -19.66
N ASP A 192 -8.12 -20.97 -18.63
CA ASP A 192 -7.50 -21.32 -17.36
C ASP A 192 -6.23 -22.15 -17.58
N SER A 193 -5.10 -21.67 -17.06
CA SER A 193 -3.82 -22.35 -17.18
C SER A 193 -3.83 -23.65 -16.38
N LYS A 194 -3.17 -24.70 -16.89
CA LYS A 194 -2.99 -25.98 -16.18
C LYS A 194 -2.23 -25.86 -14.85
N HIS A 195 -1.63 -24.71 -14.58
CA HIS A 195 -0.87 -24.44 -13.36
C HIS A 195 -1.71 -23.74 -12.28
N GLN A 196 -2.90 -23.27 -12.64
CA GLN A 196 -3.83 -22.68 -11.67
C GLN A 196 -4.24 -23.71 -10.62
N ILE A 197 -4.18 -23.28 -9.36
CA ILE A 197 -4.49 -24.11 -8.19
C ILE A 197 -5.94 -23.92 -7.70
N MET A 198 -6.63 -22.89 -8.21
CA MET A 198 -8.03 -22.55 -7.97
C MET A 198 -8.57 -21.74 -9.15
N SER A 199 -9.89 -21.52 -9.22
CA SER A 199 -10.48 -20.72 -10.29
C SER A 199 -10.09 -19.24 -10.19
N ARG A 200 -10.17 -18.53 -11.32
CA ARG A 200 -9.88 -17.09 -11.34
C ARG A 200 -10.82 -16.29 -10.43
N LEU A 201 -12.11 -16.57 -10.45
CA LEU A 201 -13.09 -15.86 -9.62
C LEU A 201 -12.80 -16.06 -8.13
N GLU A 202 -12.44 -17.27 -7.71
CA GLU A 202 -12.06 -17.53 -6.33
C GLU A 202 -10.79 -16.75 -5.96
N MET A 203 -9.74 -16.79 -6.79
CA MET A 203 -8.52 -16.03 -6.55
C MET A 203 -8.80 -14.51 -6.46
N ASN A 204 -9.56 -13.95 -7.40
CA ASN A 204 -9.95 -12.53 -7.41
C ASN A 204 -10.66 -12.13 -6.11
N THR A 205 -11.54 -13.01 -5.61
CA THR A 205 -12.25 -12.81 -4.35
C THR A 205 -11.30 -12.82 -3.15
N GLU A 206 -10.31 -13.71 -3.14
CA GLU A 206 -9.30 -13.75 -2.07
C GLU A 206 -8.35 -12.55 -2.13
N LEU A 207 -7.95 -12.07 -3.32
CA LEU A 207 -7.14 -10.85 -3.45
C LEU A 207 -7.88 -9.62 -2.93
N SER A 208 -9.18 -9.51 -3.20
CA SER A 208 -10.04 -8.47 -2.65
C SER A 208 -10.07 -8.52 -1.10
N LYS A 209 -10.20 -9.71 -0.50
CA LYS A 209 -10.13 -9.88 0.97
C LYS A 209 -8.78 -9.50 1.55
N ILE A 210 -7.69 -9.80 0.84
CA ILE A 210 -6.34 -9.41 1.25
C ILE A 210 -6.22 -7.87 1.26
N CYS A 211 -6.73 -7.20 0.24
CA CYS A 211 -6.70 -5.74 0.15
C CYS A 211 -7.56 -5.08 1.25
N ASP A 212 -8.76 -5.61 1.49
CA ASP A 212 -9.64 -5.22 2.60
C ASP A 212 -8.93 -5.34 3.97
N LYS A 213 -8.27 -6.49 4.22
CA LYS A 213 -7.50 -6.74 5.45
C LYS A 213 -6.44 -5.67 5.70
N TYR A 214 -5.74 -5.21 4.66
CA TYR A 214 -4.67 -4.22 4.79
C TYR A 214 -5.15 -2.77 4.62
N GLY A 215 -6.45 -2.55 4.38
CA GLY A 215 -6.98 -1.22 4.13
C GLY A 215 -6.47 -0.59 2.83
N ILE A 216 -5.88 -1.36 1.91
CA ILE A 216 -5.41 -0.87 0.60
C ILE A 216 -6.49 -1.05 -0.47
N ASP A 217 -6.52 -0.13 -1.42
CA ASP A 217 -7.55 -0.06 -2.45
C ASP A 217 -7.43 -1.23 -3.43
N PHE A 218 -8.57 -1.78 -3.85
CA PHE A 218 -8.67 -2.88 -4.79
C PHE A 218 -9.34 -2.42 -6.09
N TRP A 219 -8.50 -2.26 -7.11
CA TRP A 219 -8.91 -1.84 -8.43
C TRP A 219 -9.09 -3.03 -9.35
N MET A 220 -9.88 -2.89 -10.40
CA MET A 220 -10.05 -3.94 -11.42
C MET A 220 -9.89 -3.39 -12.83
N TRP A 221 -8.91 -3.91 -13.56
CA TRP A 221 -8.77 -3.69 -14.99
C TRP A 221 -9.67 -4.66 -15.77
N ILE A 222 -10.75 -4.18 -16.36
CA ILE A 222 -11.74 -5.03 -17.07
C ILE A 222 -12.01 -4.45 -18.47
N PRO A 223 -11.41 -5.01 -19.53
CA PRO A 223 -11.67 -4.58 -20.91
C PRO A 223 -12.94 -5.20 -21.49
N ALA A 224 -13.49 -4.56 -22.52
CA ALA A 224 -14.42 -5.19 -23.45
C ALA A 224 -13.66 -5.77 -24.66
N THR A 225 -13.20 -7.02 -24.57
CA THR A 225 -12.48 -7.73 -25.66
C THR A 225 -13.36 -8.17 -26.82
N PHE A 226 -14.55 -7.60 -26.95
CA PHE A 226 -15.60 -7.98 -27.89
C PHE A 226 -16.28 -6.74 -28.48
N ASP A 227 -16.95 -6.91 -29.62
CA ASP A 227 -17.73 -5.84 -30.26
C ASP A 227 -18.95 -5.46 -29.40
N LEU A 228 -18.98 -4.23 -28.90
CA LEU A 228 -20.05 -3.70 -28.05
C LEU A 228 -21.39 -3.57 -28.79
N THR A 229 -21.40 -3.54 -30.12
CA THR A 229 -22.62 -3.51 -30.93
C THR A 229 -23.30 -4.89 -30.99
N ALA A 230 -22.56 -5.97 -30.70
CA ALA A 230 -23.10 -7.32 -30.62
C ALA A 230 -23.85 -7.51 -29.28
N LYS A 231 -25.19 -7.37 -29.33
CA LYS A 231 -26.08 -7.38 -28.16
C LYS A 231 -25.83 -8.53 -27.17
N GLU A 232 -25.64 -9.75 -27.67
CA GLU A 232 -25.40 -10.92 -26.83
C GLU A 232 -24.05 -10.85 -26.10
N LEU A 233 -23.00 -10.37 -26.77
CA LEU A 233 -21.67 -10.21 -26.17
C LEU A 233 -21.67 -9.07 -25.14
N ARG A 234 -22.33 -7.96 -25.45
CA ARG A 234 -22.54 -6.87 -24.50
C ARG A 234 -23.27 -7.34 -23.24
N ALA A 235 -24.35 -8.11 -23.41
CA ALA A 235 -25.10 -8.67 -22.28
C ALA A 235 -24.23 -9.62 -21.44
N ALA A 236 -23.46 -10.50 -22.08
CA ALA A 236 -22.53 -11.39 -21.39
C ALA A 236 -21.43 -10.63 -20.64
N GLY A 237 -20.89 -9.56 -21.23
CA GLY A 237 -19.92 -8.67 -20.58
C GLY A 237 -20.47 -8.02 -19.33
N LEU A 238 -21.68 -7.45 -19.39
CA LEU A 238 -22.35 -6.87 -18.22
C LEU A 238 -22.62 -7.91 -17.12
N ALA A 239 -23.03 -9.13 -17.50
CA ALA A 239 -23.21 -10.22 -16.54
C ALA A 239 -21.89 -10.62 -15.86
N ASN A 240 -20.77 -10.62 -16.61
CA ASN A 240 -19.44 -10.89 -16.05
C ASN A 240 -18.99 -9.79 -15.07
N HIS A 241 -19.24 -8.51 -15.38
CA HIS A 241 -19.03 -7.41 -14.43
C HIS A 241 -19.84 -7.64 -13.14
N GLU A 242 -21.12 -7.97 -13.25
CA GLU A 242 -21.98 -8.23 -12.09
C GLU A 242 -21.49 -9.40 -11.23
N GLU A 243 -21.05 -10.50 -11.86
CA GLU A 243 -20.52 -11.66 -11.15
C GLU A 243 -19.26 -11.32 -10.34
N ILE A 244 -18.30 -10.60 -10.97
CA ILE A 244 -17.06 -10.19 -10.33
C ILE A 244 -17.32 -9.22 -9.16
N TYR A 245 -18.13 -8.18 -9.38
CA TYR A 245 -18.40 -7.18 -8.34
C TYR A 245 -19.17 -7.77 -7.16
N LYS A 246 -20.08 -8.71 -7.42
CA LYS A 246 -20.83 -9.40 -6.38
C LYS A 246 -19.94 -10.33 -5.54
N SER A 247 -18.90 -10.93 -6.12
CA SER A 247 -18.04 -11.88 -5.41
C SER A 247 -16.97 -11.19 -4.56
N ALA A 248 -16.49 -10.02 -4.99
CA ALA A 248 -15.44 -9.27 -4.31
C ALA A 248 -16.01 -8.46 -3.13
N PRO A 249 -15.53 -8.65 -1.88
CA PRO A 249 -15.98 -7.86 -0.73
C PRO A 249 -15.54 -6.39 -0.78
N ARG A 250 -14.45 -6.09 -1.47
CA ARG A 250 -13.93 -4.73 -1.69
C ARG A 250 -13.65 -4.51 -3.16
N VAL A 251 -14.19 -3.44 -3.73
CA VAL A 251 -13.80 -2.86 -5.02
C VAL A 251 -13.86 -1.35 -4.86
N ASP A 252 -12.73 -0.67 -5.05
CA ASP A 252 -12.65 0.79 -4.90
C ASP A 252 -12.80 1.48 -6.25
N ASP A 253 -12.26 0.90 -7.32
CA ASP A 253 -12.34 1.50 -8.65
C ASP A 253 -12.23 0.44 -9.75
N VAL A 254 -12.72 0.80 -10.93
CA VAL A 254 -12.63 -0.03 -12.14
C VAL A 254 -11.88 0.75 -13.21
N PHE A 255 -10.79 0.18 -13.71
CA PHE A 255 -10.08 0.71 -14.85
C PHE A 255 -10.57 0.04 -16.14
N PHE A 256 -11.11 0.83 -17.06
CA PHE A 256 -11.54 0.38 -18.38
C PHE A 256 -10.60 0.94 -19.47
N PRO A 257 -9.91 0.09 -20.25
CA PRO A 257 -9.18 0.52 -21.44
C PRO A 257 -10.16 0.69 -22.61
N GLY A 258 -10.17 1.86 -23.24
CA GLY A 258 -11.16 2.24 -24.25
C GLY A 258 -11.03 1.45 -25.56
N GLY A 259 -9.90 1.58 -26.25
CA GLY A 259 -9.67 1.00 -27.58
C GLY A 259 -9.01 -0.37 -27.57
N ASP A 260 -7.86 -0.53 -26.91
CA ASP A 260 -7.13 -1.81 -26.87
C ASP A 260 -7.24 -2.49 -25.50
N PRO A 261 -7.77 -3.72 -25.39
CA PRO A 261 -8.29 -4.57 -26.47
C PRO A 261 -9.79 -4.34 -26.75
N GLY A 262 -10.20 -4.61 -27.98
CA GLY A 262 -11.61 -4.66 -28.41
C GLY A 262 -11.93 -3.79 -29.62
N ASP A 263 -11.10 -2.78 -29.88
CA ASP A 263 -11.21 -1.81 -30.98
C ASP A 263 -12.59 -1.14 -31.05
N ASN A 264 -13.23 -0.95 -29.89
CA ASN A 264 -14.55 -0.34 -29.80
C ASN A 264 -14.47 1.17 -29.96
N HIS A 265 -15.43 1.76 -30.70
CA HIS A 265 -15.53 3.20 -30.83
C HIS A 265 -16.03 3.82 -29.51
N PRO A 266 -15.57 5.01 -29.08
CA PRO A 266 -16.03 5.65 -27.85
C PRO A 266 -17.55 5.88 -27.80
N LYS A 267 -18.20 6.09 -28.95
CA LYS A 267 -19.66 6.15 -29.07
C LYS A 267 -20.41 4.91 -28.53
N ASP A 268 -19.76 3.75 -28.55
CA ASP A 268 -20.30 2.48 -28.03
C ASP A 268 -19.78 2.22 -26.61
N VAL A 269 -18.55 2.64 -26.30
CA VAL A 269 -17.94 2.52 -24.96
C VAL A 269 -18.64 3.40 -23.92
N MET A 270 -18.89 4.67 -24.20
CA MET A 270 -19.46 5.57 -23.17
C MET A 270 -20.85 5.09 -22.67
N PRO A 271 -21.81 4.71 -23.54
CA PRO A 271 -23.07 4.12 -23.08
C PRO A 271 -22.90 2.77 -22.39
N TYR A 272 -21.88 1.99 -22.74
CA TYR A 272 -21.54 0.74 -22.04
C TYR A 272 -21.06 1.02 -20.61
N LEU A 273 -20.18 2.00 -20.42
CA LEU A 273 -19.67 2.39 -19.09
C LEU A 273 -20.79 2.92 -18.18
N VAL A 274 -21.79 3.61 -18.72
CA VAL A 274 -22.98 4.01 -17.94
C VAL A 274 -23.70 2.78 -17.37
N ASP A 275 -23.81 1.68 -18.13
CA ASP A 275 -24.43 0.45 -17.62
C ASP A 275 -23.51 -0.30 -16.65
N VAL A 276 -22.20 -0.34 -16.92
CA VAL A 276 -21.20 -0.91 -15.98
C VAL A 276 -21.22 -0.17 -14.65
N ALA A 277 -21.27 1.17 -14.66
CA ALA A 277 -21.34 2.00 -13.47
C ALA A 277 -22.56 1.70 -12.59
N LYS A 278 -23.74 1.49 -13.21
CA LYS A 278 -24.96 1.10 -12.46
C LYS A 278 -24.77 -0.23 -11.76
N ILE A 279 -24.13 -1.20 -12.41
CA ILE A 279 -23.85 -2.53 -11.84
C ILE A 279 -22.80 -2.41 -10.73
N LEU A 280 -21.72 -1.65 -10.96
CA LEU A 280 -20.66 -1.40 -9.97
C LEU A 280 -21.25 -0.81 -8.68
N LYS A 281 -22.00 0.30 -8.80
CA LYS A 281 -22.59 1.01 -7.65
C LYS A 281 -23.66 0.22 -6.90
N LYS A 282 -24.24 -0.83 -7.50
CA LYS A 282 -25.16 -1.75 -6.81
C LYS A 282 -24.46 -2.52 -5.69
N TYR A 283 -23.17 -2.81 -5.85
CA TYR A 283 -22.38 -3.60 -4.89
C TYR A 283 -21.34 -2.75 -4.16
N HIS A 284 -20.77 -1.75 -4.82
CA HIS A 284 -19.70 -0.88 -4.33
C HIS A 284 -20.07 0.58 -4.63
N PRO A 285 -20.91 1.22 -3.78
CA PRO A 285 -21.56 2.51 -4.09
C PRO A 285 -20.57 3.67 -4.27
N ASP A 286 -19.44 3.62 -3.55
CA ASP A 286 -18.40 4.65 -3.60
C ASP A 286 -17.41 4.42 -4.74
N ALA A 287 -17.47 3.27 -5.41
CA ALA A 287 -16.54 2.94 -6.48
C ALA A 287 -16.85 3.70 -7.77
N MET A 288 -15.78 4.04 -8.49
CA MET A 288 -15.83 4.84 -9.71
C MET A 288 -15.12 4.14 -10.87
N ILE A 289 -15.33 4.65 -12.08
CA ILE A 289 -14.68 4.17 -13.29
C ILE A 289 -13.59 5.14 -13.72
N TRP A 290 -12.44 4.59 -14.09
CA TRP A 290 -11.35 5.27 -14.77
C TRP A 290 -11.30 4.79 -16.21
N LEU A 291 -11.27 5.72 -17.16
CA LEU A 291 -11.22 5.39 -18.60
C LEU A 291 -9.84 5.75 -19.17
N SER A 292 -9.16 4.81 -19.81
CA SER A 292 -8.04 5.14 -20.69
C SER A 292 -8.53 5.29 -22.11
N MET A 293 -8.05 6.32 -22.80
CA MET A 293 -8.25 6.49 -24.25
C MET A 293 -7.18 5.74 -25.06
N GLN A 294 -6.64 4.65 -24.52
CA GLN A 294 -5.67 3.81 -25.19
C GLN A 294 -6.21 3.33 -26.55
N GLY A 295 -5.45 3.60 -27.61
CA GLY A 295 -5.81 3.23 -28.98
C GLY A 295 -6.75 4.22 -29.68
N TYR A 296 -7.21 5.27 -29.01
CA TYR A 296 -8.01 6.32 -29.64
C TYR A 296 -7.13 7.38 -30.29
N GLU A 297 -7.53 7.81 -31.49
CA GLU A 297 -6.88 8.87 -32.24
C GLU A 297 -7.92 9.82 -32.87
N GLY A 298 -7.52 11.07 -33.11
CA GLY A 298 -8.33 12.06 -33.82
C GLY A 298 -9.74 12.22 -33.24
N GLU A 299 -10.74 11.99 -34.08
CA GLU A 299 -12.17 12.16 -33.72
C GLU A 299 -12.60 11.33 -32.52
N GLN A 300 -11.99 10.17 -32.26
CA GLN A 300 -12.35 9.35 -31.10
C GLN A 300 -11.96 10.02 -29.78
N VAL A 301 -10.85 10.75 -29.77
CA VAL A 301 -10.39 11.52 -28.60
C VAL A 301 -11.33 12.70 -28.37
N ASP A 302 -11.63 13.45 -29.43
CA ASP A 302 -12.56 14.58 -29.40
C ASP A 302 -13.94 14.13 -28.89
N TYR A 303 -14.44 12.99 -29.38
CA TYR A 303 -15.71 12.41 -28.95
C TYR A 303 -15.76 12.19 -27.44
N VAL A 304 -14.69 11.64 -26.82
CA VAL A 304 -14.68 11.38 -25.38
C VAL A 304 -14.78 12.69 -24.60
N TYR A 305 -14.05 13.72 -25.00
CA TYR A 305 -14.11 15.04 -24.35
C TYR A 305 -15.48 15.70 -24.51
N ASP A 306 -16.00 15.75 -25.73
CA ASP A 306 -17.33 16.30 -26.03
C ASP A 306 -18.41 15.58 -25.22
N TRP A 307 -18.33 14.24 -25.14
CA TRP A 307 -19.28 13.45 -24.37
C TRP A 307 -19.23 13.77 -22.88
N ILE A 308 -18.03 13.89 -22.30
CA ILE A 308 -17.84 14.25 -20.88
C ILE A 308 -18.38 15.66 -20.60
N GLU A 309 -18.11 16.63 -21.48
CA GLU A 309 -18.61 18.00 -21.35
C GLU A 309 -20.14 18.05 -21.44
N GLU A 310 -20.74 17.29 -22.36
CA GLU A 310 -22.19 17.26 -22.57
C GLU A 310 -22.94 16.54 -21.43
N HIS A 311 -22.41 15.43 -20.93
CA HIS A 311 -23.13 14.53 -20.02
C HIS A 311 -22.79 14.71 -18.54
N ASP A 312 -21.67 15.37 -18.23
CA ASP A 312 -21.20 15.62 -16.86
C ASP A 312 -21.20 14.35 -15.96
N PRO A 313 -20.44 13.30 -16.31
CA PRO A 313 -20.50 11.97 -15.66
C PRO A 313 -19.79 11.88 -14.30
N ARG A 314 -19.64 12.99 -13.58
CA ARG A 314 -18.85 13.06 -12.33
C ARG A 314 -19.41 12.22 -11.18
N ASP A 315 -20.63 11.68 -11.32
CA ASP A 315 -21.23 10.77 -10.36
C ASP A 315 -20.70 9.33 -10.48
N TRP A 316 -20.10 8.94 -11.62
CA TRP A 316 -19.55 7.59 -11.82
C TRP A 316 -18.19 7.52 -12.52
N LEU A 317 -17.76 8.55 -13.24
CA LEU A 317 -16.45 8.63 -13.89
C LEU A 317 -15.49 9.43 -12.99
N ALA A 318 -14.46 8.76 -12.46
CA ALA A 318 -13.44 9.40 -11.62
C ALA A 318 -12.43 10.21 -12.44
N GLY A 319 -12.08 9.73 -13.64
CA GLY A 319 -11.12 10.43 -14.47
C GLY A 319 -10.66 9.66 -15.69
N LEU A 320 -9.73 10.29 -16.42
CA LEU A 320 -9.06 9.71 -17.57
C LEU A 320 -7.64 9.27 -17.19
N VAL A 321 -7.22 8.12 -17.71
CA VAL A 321 -5.89 7.54 -17.47
C VAL A 321 -5.05 7.72 -18.73
N ALA A 322 -3.87 8.32 -18.59
CA ALA A 322 -2.84 8.26 -19.61
C ALA A 322 -1.80 7.19 -19.32
N GLY A 323 -1.50 6.42 -20.35
CA GLY A 323 -0.46 5.42 -20.34
C GLY A 323 -0.01 5.10 -21.77
N PRO A 324 0.74 4.01 -21.96
CA PRO A 324 1.17 3.59 -23.29
C PRO A 324 0.01 3.50 -24.28
N GLY A 325 0.14 4.17 -25.43
CA GLY A 325 -0.89 4.18 -26.47
C GLY A 325 -2.11 5.07 -26.19
N SER A 326 -2.13 5.81 -25.08
CA SER A 326 -3.10 6.90 -24.88
C SER A 326 -2.62 8.18 -25.55
N PRO A 327 -3.53 9.08 -25.98
CA PRO A 327 -3.16 10.44 -26.36
C PRO A 327 -2.55 11.20 -25.17
N PRO A 328 -1.76 12.28 -25.42
CA PRO A 328 -1.27 13.15 -24.36
C PRO A 328 -2.42 13.73 -23.51
N ILE A 329 -2.22 13.84 -22.20
CA ILE A 329 -3.13 14.62 -21.35
C ILE A 329 -2.87 16.10 -21.62
N PRO A 330 -3.92 16.92 -21.85
CA PRO A 330 -3.80 18.36 -22.04
C PRO A 330 -3.15 19.12 -20.88
#